data_AF-A0A966UMF1-F1
#
_entry.id   AF-A0A966UMF1-F1
#
_cell.length_a   1.000
_cell.length_b   1.000
_cell.length_c   1.000
_cell.angle_alpha   90.00
_cell.angle_beta   90.00
_cell.angle_gamma   90.00
#
_symmetry.space_group_name_H-M   'P 1'
#
loop_
_entity.id
_entity.type
_entity.pdbx_description
1 polymer ?
#
loop_
_entity_poly.entity_id
_entity_poly.type
_entity_poly.pdbx_seq_one_letter_code
_entity_poly.pdbx_strand_id
1 'polypeptide(L)'
;MKNKPELFNQDYQKQWSETHKYKHIHTGEYCTFEAYVAEFIVLRRSEKLNLGKPSYKFWTKGDPLHWLWKKQHGAALQLKKKYSEEAILSAIKSKDFDGLLVLGMQNGRGYKVNPLAEKIVAKHQKLLEEKNNKVEVDLNVETDKETLETRSTQGYNTKKNTLNQLRNL
;
A
#
# COMPACT_ATOMS: atom_id res chain seq x y z
N MET A 1 12.42 -1.74 34.55
CA MET A 1 12.23 -1.47 33.11
C MET A 1 10.89 -2.08 32.72
N LYS A 2 9.94 -1.31 32.18
CA LYS A 2 8.69 -1.89 31.65
C LYS A 2 9.07 -2.69 30.40
N ASN A 3 8.88 -4.00 30.42
CA ASN A 3 9.11 -4.84 29.25
C ASN A 3 8.35 -4.23 28.07
N LYS A 4 9.06 -3.89 26.99
CA LYS A 4 8.39 -3.53 25.74
C LYS A 4 7.51 -4.73 25.37
N PRO A 5 6.21 -4.52 25.06
CA PRO A 5 5.38 -5.63 24.61
C PRO A 5 6.05 -6.25 23.39
N GLU A 6 6.23 -7.57 23.41
CA GLU A 6 6.72 -8.29 22.25
C GLU A 6 5.70 -8.10 21.12
N LEU A 7 6.21 -7.87 19.90
CA LEU A 7 5.38 -7.53 18.75
C LEU A 7 4.38 -8.65 18.39
N PHE A 8 4.59 -9.86 18.90
CA PHE A 8 3.74 -11.03 18.69
C PHE A 8 3.68 -11.87 19.96
N ASN A 9 2.60 -11.74 20.73
CA ASN A 9 2.45 -12.45 22.01
C ASN A 9 1.86 -13.87 21.84
N GLN A 10 1.47 -14.25 20.61
CA GLN A 10 0.73 -15.49 20.35
C GLN A 10 1.23 -16.15 19.05
N ASP A 11 1.37 -17.49 19.04
CA ASP A 11 1.95 -18.24 17.93
C ASP A 11 1.25 -18.04 16.59
N TYR A 12 -0.08 -17.90 16.60
CA TYR A 12 -0.83 -17.64 15.37
C TYR A 12 -0.48 -16.29 14.74
N GLN A 13 -0.06 -15.29 15.53
CA GLN A 13 0.34 -13.98 14.99
C GLN A 13 1.66 -14.09 14.23
N LYS A 14 2.56 -14.95 14.69
CA LYS A 14 3.80 -15.29 13.99
C LYS A 14 3.50 -16.05 12.69
N GLN A 15 2.67 -17.10 12.75
CA GLN A 15 2.23 -17.82 11.55
C GLN A 15 1.53 -16.91 10.53
N TRP A 16 0.73 -15.95 11.01
CA TRP A 16 0.06 -14.97 10.15
C TRP A 16 1.03 -13.95 9.55
N SER A 17 2.06 -13.54 10.29
CA SER A 17 3.11 -12.66 9.78
C SER A 17 3.91 -13.27 8.62
N GLU A 18 4.06 -14.59 8.63
CA GLU A 18 4.75 -15.36 7.60
C GLU A 18 3.87 -15.61 6.37
N THR A 19 2.56 -15.81 6.58
CA THR A 19 1.60 -16.19 5.53
C THR A 19 0.92 -15.00 4.85
N HIS A 20 0.69 -13.90 5.57
CA HIS A 20 -0.10 -12.77 5.09
C HIS A 20 0.77 -11.52 4.91
N LYS A 21 0.72 -10.96 3.69
CA LYS A 21 1.50 -9.76 3.33
C LYS A 21 0.91 -8.45 3.87
N TYR A 22 -0.39 -8.43 4.18
CA TYR A 22 -1.13 -7.21 4.49
C TYR A 22 -1.41 -7.07 5.99
N LYS A 23 -1.62 -5.83 6.43
CA LYS A 23 -1.94 -5.48 7.82
C LYS A 23 -3.18 -4.60 7.88
N HIS A 24 -4.03 -4.84 8.88
CA HIS A 24 -5.17 -4.00 9.19
C HIS A 24 -4.70 -2.56 9.44
N ILE A 25 -5.46 -1.59 8.91
CA ILE A 25 -5.08 -0.17 8.95
C ILE A 25 -5.21 0.37 10.38
N HIS A 26 -6.22 -0.05 11.15
CA HIS A 26 -6.42 0.41 12.53
C HIS A 26 -5.54 -0.30 13.55
N THR A 27 -5.46 -1.63 13.47
CA THR A 27 -4.83 -2.44 14.53
C THR A 27 -3.37 -2.76 14.24
N GLY A 28 -2.95 -2.68 12.97
CA GLY A 28 -1.63 -3.17 12.53
C GLY A 28 -1.48 -4.69 12.57
N GLU A 29 -2.54 -5.42 12.92
CA GLU A 29 -2.56 -6.89 12.94
C GLU A 29 -2.50 -7.42 11.50
N TYR A 30 -1.80 -8.54 11.29
CA TYR A 30 -1.76 -9.19 9.97
C TYR A 30 -3.16 -9.61 9.53
N CYS A 31 -3.44 -9.51 8.23
CA CYS A 31 -4.75 -9.78 7.68
C CYS A 31 -4.69 -10.25 6.23
N THR A 32 -5.80 -10.83 5.77
CA THR A 32 -5.99 -11.19 4.36
C THR A 32 -6.10 -9.95 3.48
N PHE A 33 -5.77 -10.11 2.19
CA PHE A 33 -5.90 -9.05 1.20
C PHE A 33 -7.32 -8.46 1.15
N GLU A 34 -8.31 -9.33 1.21
CA GLU A 34 -9.73 -9.00 1.15
C GLU A 34 -10.17 -8.20 2.37
N ALA A 35 -9.64 -8.54 3.55
CA ALA A 35 -9.88 -7.81 4.78
C ALA A 35 -9.27 -6.40 4.75
N TYR A 36 -8.03 -6.29 4.26
CA TYR A 36 -7.37 -5.00 4.04
C TYR A 36 -8.17 -4.10 3.09
N VAL A 37 -8.57 -4.63 1.93
CA VAL A 37 -9.38 -3.91 0.94
C VAL A 37 -10.72 -3.47 1.55
N ALA A 38 -11.40 -4.37 2.25
CA ALA A 38 -12.67 -4.06 2.89
C ALA A 38 -12.55 -2.94 3.92
N GLU A 39 -11.50 -2.98 4.75
CA GLU A 39 -11.21 -1.94 5.74
C GLU A 39 -10.89 -0.59 5.08
N PHE A 40 -10.07 -0.59 4.03
CA PHE A 40 -9.74 0.62 3.28
C PHE A 40 -10.99 1.31 2.73
N ILE A 41 -11.93 0.55 2.16
CA ILE A 41 -13.18 1.11 1.61
C ILE A 41 -14.06 1.68 2.73
N VAL A 42 -14.20 0.97 3.85
CA VAL A 42 -15.01 1.46 4.98
C VAL A 42 -14.44 2.76 5.54
N LEU A 43 -13.12 2.82 5.72
CA LEU A 43 -12.42 4.03 6.15
C LEU A 43 -12.65 5.21 5.22
N ARG A 44 -12.38 5.01 3.93
CA ARG A 44 -12.56 6.05 2.91
C ARG A 44 -13.99 6.56 2.87
N ARG A 45 -14.97 5.66 3.02
CA ARG A 45 -16.38 6.04 3.10
C ARG A 45 -16.68 6.87 4.34
N SER A 46 -16.17 6.49 5.51
CA SER A 46 -16.36 7.24 6.74
C SER A 46 -15.74 8.64 6.67
N GLU A 47 -14.56 8.76 6.08
CA GLU A 47 -13.89 10.04 5.84
C GLU A 47 -14.70 10.92 4.88
N LYS A 48 -15.10 10.38 3.73
CA LYS A 48 -15.83 11.15 2.71
C LYS A 48 -17.22 11.61 3.16
N LEU A 49 -17.87 10.82 4.01
CA LEU A 49 -19.20 11.12 4.55
C LEU A 49 -19.18 11.82 5.92
N ASN A 50 -17.99 12.14 6.46
CA ASN A 50 -17.81 12.75 7.79
C ASN A 50 -18.54 11.98 8.92
N LEU A 51 -18.55 10.65 8.85
CA LEU A 51 -19.28 9.78 9.81
C LEU A 51 -18.52 9.56 11.13
N GLY A 52 -17.39 10.22 11.33
CA GLY A 52 -16.48 9.97 12.44
C GLY A 52 -15.59 8.75 12.23
N LYS A 53 -14.70 8.50 13.19
CA LYS A 53 -13.78 7.36 13.13
C LYS A 53 -14.52 6.07 13.51
N PRO A 54 -14.36 4.98 12.74
CA PRO A 54 -14.94 3.70 13.09
C PRO A 54 -14.29 3.12 14.36
N SER A 55 -14.93 2.13 14.97
CA SER A 55 -14.40 1.42 16.13
C SER A 55 -13.07 0.72 15.81
N TYR A 56 -12.24 0.50 16.84
CA TYR A 56 -10.90 -0.10 16.69
C TYR A 56 -10.91 -1.45 15.95
N LYS A 57 -11.91 -2.31 16.19
CA LYS A 57 -12.09 -3.62 15.52
C LYS A 57 -13.48 -3.74 14.93
N PHE A 58 -13.86 -2.80 14.08
CA PHE A 58 -15.22 -2.72 13.51
C PHE A 58 -15.62 -3.90 12.61
N TRP A 59 -14.68 -4.78 12.24
CA TRP A 59 -14.96 -6.04 11.54
C TRP A 59 -15.44 -7.17 12.45
N THR A 60 -15.50 -6.96 13.77
CA THR A 60 -16.02 -7.95 14.73
C THR A 60 -17.54 -7.93 14.81
N LYS A 61 -18.16 -9.07 15.13
CA LYS A 61 -19.62 -9.17 15.28
C LYS A 61 -20.08 -8.28 16.44
N GLY A 62 -21.13 -7.49 16.21
CA GLY A 62 -21.69 -6.56 17.19
C GLY A 62 -21.40 -5.09 16.86
N ASP A 63 -20.43 -4.80 16.00
CA ASP A 63 -20.18 -3.44 15.53
C ASP A 63 -21.21 -3.01 14.46
N PRO A 64 -21.72 -1.77 14.49
CA PRO A 64 -22.63 -1.25 13.46
C PRO A 64 -22.06 -1.33 12.03
N LEU A 65 -20.73 -1.19 11.87
CA LEU A 65 -20.04 -1.22 10.59
C LEU A 65 -19.64 -2.64 10.16
N HIS A 66 -19.83 -3.64 11.02
CA HIS A 66 -19.51 -5.04 10.72
C HIS A 66 -20.17 -5.51 9.43
N TRP A 67 -21.45 -5.20 9.24
CA TRP A 67 -22.20 -5.63 8.07
C TRP A 67 -21.70 -4.96 6.79
N LEU A 68 -21.33 -3.68 6.86
CA LEU A 68 -20.75 -2.95 5.75
C LEU A 68 -19.40 -3.55 5.36
N TRP A 69 -18.53 -3.79 6.34
CA TRP A 69 -17.24 -4.43 6.14
C TRP A 69 -17.39 -5.80 5.49
N LYS A 70 -18.30 -6.63 6.01
CA LYS A 70 -18.56 -7.99 5.51
C LYS A 70 -19.00 -7.98 4.04
N LYS A 71 -19.83 -7.00 3.62
CA LYS A 71 -20.20 -6.82 2.21
C LYS A 71 -18.99 -6.53 1.33
N GLN A 72 -18.11 -5.62 1.78
CA GLN A 72 -16.91 -5.26 1.01
C GLN A 72 -15.94 -6.45 0.93
N HIS A 73 -15.76 -7.18 2.04
CA HIS A 73 -14.92 -8.37 2.11
C HIS A 73 -15.41 -9.45 1.14
N GLY A 74 -16.72 -9.75 1.13
CA GLY A 74 -17.30 -10.74 0.22
C GLY A 74 -17.11 -10.38 -1.26
N ALA A 75 -17.23 -9.10 -1.61
CA ALA A 75 -17.02 -8.64 -2.97
C ALA A 75 -15.53 -8.58 -3.36
N ALA A 76 -14.64 -8.25 -2.42
CA ALA A 76 -13.20 -8.32 -2.65
C ALA A 76 -12.74 -9.76 -2.95
N LEU A 77 -13.30 -10.74 -2.24
CA LEU A 77 -13.05 -12.16 -2.50
C LEU A 77 -13.49 -12.56 -3.93
N GLN A 78 -14.59 -12.01 -4.44
CA GLN A 78 -15.04 -12.25 -5.81
C GLN A 78 -14.14 -11.59 -6.84
N LEU A 79 -13.65 -10.37 -6.59
CA LEU A 79 -12.73 -9.68 -7.48
C LEU A 79 -11.36 -10.37 -7.56
N LYS A 80 -10.84 -10.85 -6.43
CA LYS A 80 -9.56 -11.56 -6.37
C LYS A 80 -9.53 -12.83 -7.22
N LYS A 81 -10.69 -13.48 -7.43
CA LYS A 81 -10.80 -14.64 -8.33
C LYS A 81 -10.59 -14.29 -9.80
N LYS A 82 -10.77 -13.03 -10.20
CA LYS A 82 -10.74 -12.57 -11.60
C LYS A 82 -9.54 -11.69 -11.93
N TYR A 83 -9.03 -10.93 -10.95
CA TYR A 83 -8.01 -9.90 -11.17
C TYR A 83 -6.86 -10.04 -10.18
N SER A 84 -5.69 -9.52 -10.55
CA SER A 84 -4.52 -9.49 -9.68
C SER A 84 -4.73 -8.56 -8.47
N GLU A 85 -4.09 -8.89 -7.35
CA GLU A 85 -4.16 -8.06 -6.13
C GLU A 85 -3.67 -6.63 -6.38
N GLU A 86 -2.61 -6.49 -7.18
CA GLU A 86 -2.02 -5.21 -7.57
C GLU A 86 -2.99 -4.35 -8.40
N ALA A 87 -3.69 -4.96 -9.36
CA ALA A 87 -4.70 -4.26 -10.14
C ALA A 87 -5.83 -3.74 -9.26
N ILE A 88 -6.32 -4.56 -8.34
CA ILE A 88 -7.39 -4.19 -7.41
C ILE A 88 -6.93 -3.04 -6.50
N LEU A 89 -5.71 -3.08 -5.96
CA LEU A 89 -5.18 -2.00 -5.13
C LEU A 89 -4.97 -0.71 -5.91
N SER A 90 -4.41 -0.81 -7.12
CA SER A 90 -4.17 0.36 -7.96
C SER A 90 -5.48 1.03 -8.34
N ALA A 91 -6.53 0.25 -8.60
CA ALA A 91 -7.87 0.73 -8.88
C ALA A 91 -8.47 1.42 -7.66
N ILE A 92 -8.43 0.79 -6.49
CA ILE A 92 -9.02 1.34 -5.27
C ILE A 92 -8.33 2.65 -4.84
N LYS A 93 -7.01 2.76 -5.04
CA LYS A 93 -6.25 3.98 -4.71
C LYS A 93 -6.40 5.09 -5.76
N SER A 94 -6.93 4.79 -6.94
CA SER A 94 -7.07 5.79 -8.00
C SER A 94 -8.20 6.79 -7.71
N LYS A 95 -8.16 7.90 -8.45
CA LYS A 95 -9.23 8.91 -8.42
C LYS A 95 -10.53 8.36 -9.04
N ASP A 96 -10.43 7.40 -9.96
CA ASP A 96 -11.58 6.78 -10.62
C ASP A 96 -12.51 6.10 -9.60
N PHE A 97 -11.93 5.57 -8.51
CA PHE A 97 -12.69 4.93 -7.44
C PHE A 97 -13.22 5.90 -6.37
N ASP A 98 -12.88 7.20 -6.44
CA ASP A 98 -13.27 8.15 -5.40
C ASP A 98 -14.79 8.36 -5.31
N GLY A 99 -15.49 8.26 -6.43
CA GLY A 99 -16.96 8.29 -6.46
C GLY A 99 -17.61 7.01 -5.92
N LEU A 100 -16.88 5.89 -5.90
CA LEU A 100 -17.40 4.58 -5.52
C LEU A 100 -16.99 4.25 -4.09
N LEU A 101 -17.82 4.69 -3.14
CA LEU A 101 -17.62 4.41 -1.72
C LEU A 101 -17.98 2.96 -1.31
N VAL A 102 -18.33 2.12 -2.27
CA VAL A 102 -18.83 0.75 -2.06
C VAL A 102 -18.36 -0.16 -3.21
N LEU A 103 -17.66 -1.24 -2.86
CA LEU A 103 -17.16 -2.28 -3.75
C LEU A 103 -18.17 -3.42 -3.94
N GLY A 104 -18.90 -3.78 -2.89
CA GLY A 104 -19.92 -4.83 -2.88
C GLY A 104 -21.34 -4.33 -2.60
N MET A 105 -22.29 -4.77 -3.42
CA MET A 105 -23.73 -4.56 -3.20
C MET A 105 -24.37 -5.82 -2.62
N GLN A 106 -25.44 -5.64 -1.86
CA GLN A 106 -26.23 -6.75 -1.35
C GLN A 106 -27.13 -7.30 -2.47
N ASN A 107 -27.08 -8.61 -2.71
CA ASN A 107 -27.95 -9.28 -3.67
C ASN A 107 -28.65 -10.46 -2.99
N GLY A 108 -29.84 -10.22 -2.46
CA GLY A 108 -30.58 -11.20 -1.66
C GLY A 108 -29.79 -11.67 -0.44
N ARG A 109 -29.54 -12.99 -0.35
CA ARG A 109 -28.74 -13.64 0.70
C ARG A 109 -27.22 -13.54 0.49
N GLY A 110 -26.77 -13.05 -0.66
CA GLY A 110 -25.35 -12.99 -1.03
C GLY A 110 -24.83 -11.57 -1.25
N TYR A 111 -23.55 -11.49 -1.58
CA TYR A 111 -22.86 -10.26 -1.97
C TYR A 111 -22.51 -10.34 -3.46
N LYS A 112 -22.69 -9.23 -4.17
CA LYS A 112 -22.33 -9.10 -5.58
C LYS A 112 -21.38 -7.91 -5.76
N VAL A 113 -20.35 -8.07 -6.57
CA VAL A 113 -19.47 -6.96 -6.95
C VAL A 113 -20.27 -5.87 -7.64
N ASN A 114 -19.98 -4.61 -7.31
CA ASN A 114 -20.53 -3.46 -8.04
C ASN A 114 -20.00 -3.46 -9.49
N PRO A 115 -20.88 -3.47 -10.52
CA PRO A 115 -20.46 -3.48 -11.92
C PRO A 115 -19.51 -2.33 -12.29
N LEU A 116 -19.68 -1.16 -11.66
CA LEU A 116 -18.79 -0.01 -11.90
C LEU A 116 -17.41 -0.24 -11.29
N ALA A 117 -17.35 -0.83 -10.09
CA ALA A 117 -16.09 -1.21 -9.46
C ALA A 117 -15.35 -2.25 -10.31
N GLU A 118 -16.07 -3.24 -10.85
CA GLU A 118 -15.50 -4.26 -11.74
C GLU A 118 -14.92 -3.64 -13.02
N LYS A 119 -15.62 -2.68 -13.65
CA LYS A 119 -15.12 -1.97 -14.84
C LYS A 119 -13.82 -1.20 -14.56
N ILE A 120 -13.74 -0.51 -13.42
CA ILE A 120 -12.53 0.25 -13.04
C ILE A 120 -11.36 -0.70 -12.78
N VAL A 121 -11.60 -1.78 -12.04
CA VAL A 121 -10.56 -2.80 -11.79
C VAL A 121 -10.08 -3.43 -13.10
N ALA A 122 -11.00 -3.73 -14.03
CA ALA A 122 -10.63 -4.26 -15.35
C ALA A 122 -9.77 -3.29 -16.16
N LYS A 123 -10.08 -1.98 -16.11
CA LYS A 123 -9.25 -0.94 -16.75
C LYS A 123 -7.84 -0.92 -16.16
N HIS A 124 -7.72 -1.00 -14.83
CA HIS A 124 -6.42 -1.02 -14.15
C HIS A 124 -5.63 -2.31 -14.38
N GLN A 125 -6.29 -3.45 -14.50
CA GLN A 125 -5.67 -4.72 -14.89
C GLN A 125 -5.04 -4.61 -16.28
N LYS A 126 -5.76 -4.06 -17.27
CA LYS A 126 -5.23 -3.81 -18.62
C LYS A 126 -4.00 -2.89 -18.60
N LEU A 127 -4.07 -1.81 -17.83
CA LEU A 127 -2.94 -0.89 -17.68
C LEU A 127 -1.70 -1.54 -17.06
N LEU A 128 -1.88 -2.53 -16.18
CA LEU A 128 -0.76 -3.30 -15.62
C LEU A 128 -0.19 -4.29 -16.64
N GLU A 129 -1.04 -4.98 -17.39
CA GLU A 129 -0.62 -5.87 -18.49
C GLU A 129 0.17 -5.10 -19.55
N GLU A 130 -0.30 -3.91 -19.95
CA GLU A 130 0.42 -3.02 -20.88
C GLU A 130 1.78 -2.56 -20.33
N LYS A 131 1.89 -2.33 -19.02
CA LYS A 131 3.17 -1.96 -18.40
C LYS A 131 4.14 -3.13 -18.38
N ASN A 132 3.67 -4.32 -18.01
CA ASN A 132 4.52 -5.51 -17.95
C ASN A 132 5.04 -5.86 -19.35
N ASN A 133 4.19 -5.79 -20.38
CA ASN A 133 4.59 -6.05 -21.77
C ASN A 133 5.62 -5.02 -22.31
N LYS A 134 5.67 -3.80 -21.76
CA LYS A 134 6.64 -2.77 -22.17
C LYS A 134 8.00 -2.91 -21.49
N VAL A 135 8.09 -3.67 -20.39
CA VAL A 135 9.34 -3.85 -19.63
C VAL A 135 10.21 -4.96 -20.24
N GLU A 136 9.69 -5.80 -21.14
CA GLU A 136 10.45 -6.85 -21.85
C GLU A 136 11.35 -6.32 -22.98
N VAL A 137 11.88 -5.09 -22.88
CA VAL A 137 12.92 -4.61 -23.82
C VAL A 137 14.30 -4.91 -23.21
N ASP A 138 14.97 -5.91 -23.78
CA ASP A 138 16.32 -6.36 -23.43
C ASP A 138 17.32 -5.21 -23.27
N LEU A 139 17.84 -5.03 -22.05
CA LEU A 139 19.05 -4.27 -21.78
C LEU A 139 20.24 -5.23 -21.70
N ASN A 140 20.55 -5.93 -22.79
CA ASN A 140 21.92 -6.36 -23.06
C ASN A 140 22.68 -5.17 -23.66
N VAL A 141 22.97 -4.18 -22.82
CA VAL A 141 24.01 -3.19 -23.13
C VAL A 141 25.20 -3.59 -22.26
N GLU A 142 26.17 -4.26 -22.89
CA GLU A 142 27.50 -4.43 -22.33
C GLU A 142 27.99 -3.05 -21.89
N THR A 143 28.10 -2.87 -20.58
CA THR A 143 28.65 -1.65 -20.00
C THR A 143 30.16 -1.75 -20.11
N ASP A 144 30.70 -1.22 -21.20
CA ASP A 144 32.11 -0.84 -21.25
C ASP A 144 32.40 0.07 -20.06
N LYS A 145 33.31 -0.39 -19.20
CA LYS A 145 33.75 0.32 -18.00
C LYS A 145 34.53 1.56 -18.42
N GLU A 146 33.86 2.65 -18.72
CA GLU A 146 34.52 3.95 -18.78
C GLU A 146 34.98 4.32 -17.37
N THR A 147 36.29 4.37 -17.21
CA THR A 147 36.96 4.80 -15.99
C THR A 147 36.64 6.26 -15.73
N LEU A 148 35.88 6.53 -14.67
CA LEU A 148 35.59 7.89 -14.24
C LEU A 148 36.89 8.54 -13.72
N GLU A 149 37.53 9.37 -14.55
CA GLU A 149 38.60 10.26 -14.08
C GLU A 149 38.01 11.28 -13.10
N THR A 150 38.39 11.18 -11.83
CA THR A 150 38.01 12.16 -10.82
C THR A 150 38.76 13.46 -11.08
N ARG A 151 38.00 14.53 -11.32
CA ARG A 151 38.53 15.87 -11.54
C ARG A 151 39.29 16.33 -10.29
N SER A 152 40.63 16.34 -10.37
CA SER A 152 41.46 16.84 -9.27
C SER A 152 41.07 18.29 -8.96
N THR A 153 40.76 18.57 -7.70
CA THR A 153 40.46 19.92 -7.22
C THR A 153 41.75 20.74 -7.26
N GLN A 154 41.80 21.68 -8.19
CA GLN A 154 42.87 22.65 -8.33
C GLN A 154 43.01 23.44 -7.01
N GLY A 155 44.10 23.17 -6.27
CA GLY A 155 44.39 23.82 -5.00
C GLY A 155 44.68 25.30 -5.19
N TYR A 156 43.73 26.17 -4.85
CA TYR A 156 43.97 27.60 -4.71
C TYR A 156 44.68 27.87 -3.38
N ASN A 157 45.99 27.64 -3.36
CA ASN A 157 46.89 28.13 -2.34
C ASN A 157 47.46 29.48 -2.78
N THR A 158 46.80 30.59 -2.44
CA THR A 158 47.44 31.91 -2.40
C THR A 158 46.65 32.87 -1.50
N LYS A 159 46.77 32.70 -0.18
CA LYS A 159 46.87 33.79 0.83
C LYS A 159 46.89 33.18 2.23
N LYS A 160 48.05 33.28 2.90
CA LYS A 160 48.19 32.94 4.31
C LYS A 160 47.33 33.91 5.13
N ASN A 161 46.42 33.36 5.92
CA ASN A 161 45.60 34.13 6.86
C ASN A 161 46.51 34.76 7.93
N THR A 162 46.29 36.04 8.24
CA THR A 162 47.03 36.85 9.23
C THR A 162 47.12 36.18 10.62
N LEU A 163 46.14 35.34 10.96
CA LEU A 163 46.13 34.51 12.16
C LEU A 163 47.30 33.52 12.26
N ASN A 164 47.85 33.04 11.15
CA ASN A 164 49.00 32.12 11.16
C ASN A 164 50.35 32.85 11.29
N GLN A 165 50.39 34.18 11.09
CA GLN A 165 51.62 34.97 11.25
C GLN A 165 51.88 35.34 12.72
N LEU A 166 50.83 35.47 13.54
CA LEU A 166 50.95 35.76 14.98
C LEU A 166 51.37 34.55 15.82
N ARG A 167 51.40 33.35 15.24
CA ARG A 167 51.76 32.10 15.94
C ARG A 167 53.26 31.85 16.06
N ASN A 168 54.08 32.65 15.36
CA ASN A 168 55.55 32.55 15.35
C ASN A 168 56.22 33.81 15.94
N LEU A 169 55.51 34.56 16.79
CA LEU A 169 56.10 35.60 17.65
C LEU A 169 56.31 35.05 19.05
#